data_AF-A0A2E1QNA2-F1
#
_entry.id   AF-A0A2E1QNA2-F1
#
_cell.length_a   1.000
_cell.length_b   1.000
_cell.length_c   1.000
_cell.angle_alpha   90.00
_cell.angle_beta   90.00
_cell.angle_gamma   90.00
#
_symmetry.space_group_name_H-M   'P 1'
#
loop_
_entity.id
_entity.type
_entity.pdbx_description
1 polymer ?
#
loop_
_entity_poly.entity_id
_entity_poly.type
_entity_poly.pdbx_seq_one_letter_code
_entity_poly.pdbx_strand_id
1 'polypeptide(L)' 'MAKKNIDKSSQELKKLNKTYFDLKMKHSSSALKETHKLSEARKDIARIKTKINQEKRSLNNG' A
#
# COMPACT_ATOMS: atom_id res chain seq x y z
N MET A 1 13.26 18.32 0.46
CA MET A 1 12.47 17.52 1.44
C MET A 1 11.47 16.55 0.79
N ALA A 2 10.81 16.91 -0.32
CA ALA A 2 9.81 16.06 -0.99
C ALA A 2 10.32 14.69 -1.49
N LYS A 3 11.56 14.61 -2.00
CA LYS A 3 12.15 13.34 -2.47
C LYS A 3 12.23 12.26 -1.38
N LYS A 4 12.47 12.67 -0.12
CA LYS A 4 12.51 11.77 1.04
C LYS A 4 11.11 11.27 1.45
N ASN A 5 10.05 11.99 1.11
CA ASN A 5 8.67 11.63 1.44
C ASN A 5 8.12 10.55 0.47
N ILE A 6 8.44 10.71 -0.81
CA ILE A 6 8.12 9.70 -1.84
C ILE A 6 8.81 8.37 -1.54
N ASP A 7 10.08 8.41 -1.10
CA ASP A 7 10.83 7.20 -0.77
C ASP A 7 10.26 6.47 0.45
N LYS A 8 9.86 7.20 1.49
CA LYS A 8 9.15 6.65 2.65
C LYS A 8 7.82 5.99 2.26
N SER A 9 7.02 6.68 1.44
CA SER A 9 5.73 6.15 0.94
C SER A 9 5.94 4.90 0.07
N SER A 10 7.03 4.85 -0.71
CA SER A 10 7.41 3.66 -1.49
C SER A 10 7.82 2.48 -0.61
N GLN A 11 8.56 2.72 0.47
CA GLN A 11 8.89 1.69 1.45
C GLN A 11 7.65 1.15 2.17
N GLU A 12 6.72 2.03 2.53
CA GLU A 12 5.45 1.65 3.15
C GLU A 12 4.59 0.80 2.21
N LEU A 13 4.53 1.17 0.92
CA LEU A 13 3.87 0.37 -0.12
C LEU A 13 4.46 -1.05 -0.21
N LYS A 14 5.79 -1.20 -0.15
CA LYS A 14 6.45 -2.53 -0.14
C LYS A 14 6.03 -3.37 1.06
N LYS A 15 5.95 -2.78 2.25
CA LYS A 15 5.49 -3.48 3.46
C LYS A 15 4.04 -3.94 3.31
N LEU A 16 3.15 -3.06 2.87
CA LEU A 16 1.74 -3.38 2.64
C LEU A 16 1.53 -4.46 1.58
N ASN A 17 2.31 -4.46 0.51
CA ASN A 17 2.26 -5.53 -0.50
C ASN A 17 2.68 -6.87 0.08
N LYS A 18 3.70 -6.91 0.95
CA LYS A 18 4.09 -8.14 1.66
C LYS A 18 2.97 -8.62 2.59
N THR A 19 2.39 -7.72 3.39
CA THR A 19 1.25 -8.06 4.26
C THR A 19 0.06 -8.58 3.45
N TYR A 20 -0.27 -7.95 2.32
CA TYR A 20 -1.33 -8.43 1.43
C TYR A 20 -1.02 -9.81 0.85
N PHE A 21 0.23 -10.06 0.46
CA PHE A 21 0.66 -11.37 -0.01
C PHE A 21 0.48 -12.45 1.07
N ASP A 22 0.93 -12.18 2.29
CA ASP A 22 0.78 -13.09 3.43
C ASP A 22 -0.70 -13.36 3.75
N LEU A 23 -1.54 -12.32 3.72
CA LEU A 23 -3.00 -12.45 3.89
C LEU A 23 -3.63 -13.26 2.76
N LYS A 24 -3.20 -13.06 1.51
CA LYS A 24 -3.67 -13.81 0.35
C LYS A 24 -3.29 -15.29 0.46
N MET A 25 -2.07 -15.59 0.90
CA MET A 25 -1.61 -16.97 1.13
C MET A 25 -2.43 -17.66 2.23
N LYS A 26 -2.68 -16.97 3.35
CA LYS A 26 -3.55 -17.47 4.44
C LYS A 26 -5.01 -17.64 4.00
N HIS A 27 -5.51 -16.76 3.13
CA HIS A 27 -6.84 -16.88 2.57
C HIS A 27 -6.94 -18.07 1.61
N SER A 28 -5.93 -18.28 0.75
CA SER A 28 -5.91 -19.43 -0.15
C SER A 28 -5.80 -20.77 0.59
N SER A 29 -5.13 -20.80 1.75
CA SER A 29 -5.10 -21.99 2.61
C SER A 29 -6.35 -22.16 3.47
N SER A 30 -7.40 -21.34 3.26
CA SER A 30 -8.63 -21.31 4.08
C SER A 30 -8.40 -21.11 5.58
N ALA A 31 -7.22 -20.62 5.98
CA ALA A 31 -6.82 -20.39 7.36
C ALA A 31 -7.05 -18.94 7.83
N LEU A 32 -7.57 -18.07 6.95
CA LEU A 32 -7.82 -16.67 7.28
C LEU A 32 -9.21 -16.48 7.88
N LYS A 33 -9.26 -16.31 9.21
CA LYS A 33 -10.50 -16.03 9.95
C LYS A 33 -11.10 -14.65 9.67
N GLU A 34 -10.29 -13.68 9.26
CA GLU A 34 -10.68 -12.28 9.10
C GLU A 34 -10.50 -11.83 7.65
N THR A 35 -11.49 -12.14 6.81
CA THR A 35 -11.48 -11.84 5.37
C THR A 35 -11.51 -10.34 5.05
N HIS A 36 -12.04 -9.51 5.96
CA HIS A 36 -12.08 -8.05 5.82
C HIS A 36 -10.67 -7.44 5.76
N LYS A 37 -9.67 -8.03 6.43
CA LYS A 37 -8.27 -7.57 6.39
C LYS A 37 -7.68 -7.58 4.97
N LEU A 38 -8.13 -8.50 4.12
CA LEU A 38 -7.72 -8.53 2.71
C LEU A 38 -8.26 -7.31 1.93
N SER A 39 -9.49 -6.88 2.23
CA SER A 39 -10.06 -5.66 1.65
C SER A 39 -9.41 -4.40 2.21
N GLU A 40 -9.07 -4.37 3.50
CA GLU A 40 -8.39 -3.25 4.14
C GLU A 40 -7.00 -3.05 3.55
N ALA A 41 -6.19 -4.12 3.47
CA ALA A 41 -4.86 -4.05 2.87
C ALA A 41 -4.89 -3.54 1.41
N ARG A 42 -5.90 -3.92 0.62
CA ARG A 42 -6.08 -3.38 -0.75
C ARG A 42 -6.39 -1.88 -0.74
N LYS A 43 -7.26 -1.43 0.16
CA LYS A 43 -7.59 0.00 0.31
C LYS A 43 -6.37 0.81 0.75
N ASP A 44 -5.56 0.28 1.66
CA ASP A 44 -4.34 0.95 2.12
C ASP A 44 -3.30 1.09 1.01
N ILE A 45 -3.08 0.02 0.23
CA ILE A 45 -2.22 0.09 -0.98
C ILE A 45 -2.72 1.16 -1.94
N ALA A 46 -4.03 1.24 -2.18
CA ALA A 46 -4.63 2.24 -3.06
C ALA A 46 -4.41 3.67 -2.53
N ARG A 47 -4.61 3.90 -1.23
CA ARG A 47 -4.38 5.21 -0.59
C ARG A 47 -2.93 5.68 -0.74
N ILE A 48 -1.97 4.79 -0.49
CA ILE A 48 -0.54 5.14 -0.64
C ILE A 48 -0.19 5.45 -2.10
N LYS A 49 -0.69 4.67 -3.05
CA LYS A 49 -0.50 4.96 -4.49
C LYS A 49 -1.06 6.33 -4.85
N THR A 50 -2.25 6.68 -4.35
CA THR A 50 -2.85 7.99 -4.56
C THR A 50 -2.00 9.10 -3.94
N LYS A 51 -1.52 8.93 -2.71
CA LYS A 51 -0.63 9.90 -2.06
C LYS A 51 0.66 10.14 -2.86
N ILE A 52 1.32 9.07 -3.30
CA ILE A 52 2.51 9.16 -4.16
C ILE A 52 2.18 9.93 -5.45
N ASN A 53 1.02 9.67 -6.06
CA ASN A 53 0.61 10.33 -7.29
C ASN A 53 0.29 11.82 -7.06
N GLN A 54 -0.34 12.17 -5.93
CA GLN A 54 -0.58 13.56 -5.52
C GLN A 54 0.73 14.30 -5.29
N GLU A 55 1.69 13.70 -4.57
CA GLU A 55 3.03 14.27 -4.36
C GLU A 55 3.75 14.48 -5.69
N LYS A 56 3.71 13.50 -6.60
CA LYS A 56 4.27 13.63 -7.96
C LYS A 56 3.61 14.74 -8.77
N ARG A 57 2.28 14.84 -8.74
CA ARG A 57 1.54 15.92 -9.43
C ARG A 57 1.90 17.29 -8.85
N SER A 58 2.01 17.42 -7.53
CA SER A 58 2.44 18.68 -6.92
C SER A 58 3.86 19.09 -7.30
N LEU A 59 4.74 18.12 -7.57
CA LEU A 59 6.11 18.39 -8.03
C LEU A 59 6.19 18.75 -9.51
N ASN A 60 5.25 18.32 -10.33
CA ASN A 60 5.27 18.51 -11.79
C ASN A 60 4.53 19.78 -12.25
N ASN A 61 3.84 20.46 -11.33
CA ASN A 61 3.09 21.69 -11.58
C ASN A 61 3.82 22.95 -11.06
N GLY A 62 5.15 22.89 -10.87
CA GLY A 62 6.00 24.02 -10.50
C GLY A 62 7.24 24.05 -11.38
#